data_AF-A0A0J9XG81-F1
#
_entry.id   AF-A0A0J9XG81-F1
#
_cell.length_a   1.000
_cell.length_b   1.000
_cell.length_c   1.000
_cell.angle_alpha   90.00
_cell.angle_beta   90.00
_cell.angle_gamma   90.00
#
_symmetry.space_group_name_H-M   'P 1'
#
loop_
_entity.id
_entity.type
_entity.pdbx_description
1 polymer ?
#
loop_
_entity_poly.entity_id
_entity_poly.type
_entity_poly.pdbx_seq_one_letter_code
_entity_poly.pdbx_strand_id
1 'polypeptide(L)'
;MVSLIITPTISSAIDEYFNDCEKHGQDMKLSKSSAEDYVMFISHKDLIVLSKTTSYSLSKLVVNSSIYHPPKAQPAPKTAEYLKLMEQLRLQQQEREYQELVGASFKSEADRIETPGAMVKEVKEQLSTIVNVLLSVFSVGYAVWYWSGTSTHWAVPTRTLMSVLASLLVVVAETGVYLGYKYRISEARKAEQAKQEVKTPLVGQSGGAKKSEPAVVLKAKTATLSSAREKKSPAVTRRKERRA
;
A
#
# COMPACT_ATOMS: atom_id res chain seq x y z
N MET A 1 33.39 12.89 -10.37
CA MET A 1 34.36 13.38 -9.38
C MET A 1 33.60 13.62 -8.08
N VAL A 2 34.13 13.18 -6.94
CA VAL A 2 33.46 13.35 -5.64
C VAL A 2 33.91 14.69 -5.04
N SER A 3 32.95 15.56 -4.75
CA SER A 3 33.16 16.85 -4.11
C SER A 3 32.75 16.77 -2.64
N LEU A 4 33.53 17.36 -1.75
CA LEU A 4 33.33 17.32 -0.30
C LEU A 4 32.99 18.73 0.20
N ILE A 5 32.10 18.83 1.19
CA ILE A 5 31.81 20.10 1.88
C ILE A 5 33.03 20.51 2.70
N ILE A 6 33.34 21.79 2.69
CA ILE A 6 34.48 22.35 3.43
C ILE A 6 34.15 22.42 4.92
N THR A 7 34.99 21.78 5.72
CA THR A 7 34.93 21.76 7.18
C THR A 7 35.94 22.77 7.75
N PRO A 8 35.80 23.20 9.02
CA PRO A 8 36.74 24.15 9.63
C PRO A 8 38.19 23.63 9.68
N THR A 9 38.39 22.31 9.74
CA THR A 9 39.71 21.69 9.69
C THR A 9 40.34 21.82 8.31
N ILE A 10 39.55 21.62 7.25
CA ILE A 10 39.98 21.80 5.86
C ILE A 10 40.28 23.28 5.60
N SER A 11 39.45 24.21 6.08
CA SER A 11 39.70 25.65 5.97
C SER A 11 41.03 26.05 6.60
N SER A 12 41.31 25.58 7.83
CA SER A 12 42.58 25.88 8.51
C SER A 12 43.80 25.29 7.80
N ALA A 13 43.67 24.11 7.18
CA ALA A 13 44.75 23.49 6.41
C ALA A 13 44.99 24.21 5.07
N ILE A 14 43.94 24.74 4.46
CA ILE A 14 44.03 25.60 3.27
C ILE A 14 44.78 26.89 3.60
N ASP A 15 44.46 27.53 4.73
CA ASP A 15 45.15 28.74 5.18
C ASP A 15 46.63 28.49 5.50
N GLU A 16 46.97 27.35 6.12
CA GLU A 16 48.36 26.94 6.36
C GLU A 16 49.12 26.71 5.04
N TYR A 17 48.49 26.02 4.09
CA TYR A 17 49.06 25.80 2.75
C TYR A 17 49.33 27.11 2.00
N PHE A 18 48.41 28.07 2.04
CA PHE A 18 48.60 29.37 1.39
C PHE A 18 49.71 30.20 2.05
N ASN A 19 49.83 30.16 3.38
CA ASN A 19 50.89 30.86 4.11
C ASN A 19 52.30 30.28 3.81
N ASP A 20 52.42 28.97 3.64
CA ASP A 20 53.71 28.34 3.30
C ASP A 20 54.09 28.58 1.82
N CYS A 21 53.11 28.63 0.91
CA CYS A 21 53.34 29.02 -0.48
C CYS A 21 53.83 30.47 -0.61
N GLU A 22 53.33 31.39 0.21
CA GLU A 22 53.72 32.81 0.18
C GLU A 22 55.16 33.03 0.66
N LYS A 23 55.68 32.13 1.51
CA LYS A 23 57.07 32.17 2.01
C LYS A 23 58.11 31.54 1.07
N HIS A 24 57.73 30.55 0.25
CA HIS A 24 58.68 29.73 -0.51
C HIS A 24 58.72 29.92 -2.03
N GLY A 25 57.94 30.84 -2.61
CA GLY A 25 58.13 31.28 -4.00
C GLY A 25 58.16 30.15 -5.04
N GLN A 26 57.32 29.11 -4.87
CA GLN A 26 57.19 28.00 -5.81
C GLN A 26 55.75 27.82 -6.31
N ASP A 27 55.68 27.15 -7.45
CA ASP A 27 54.61 26.98 -8.42
C ASP A 27 53.18 26.79 -7.85
N MET A 28 52.33 27.76 -8.19
CA MET A 28 50.92 27.82 -7.82
C MET A 28 50.08 26.80 -8.60
N LYS A 29 50.12 25.52 -8.17
CA LYS A 29 49.27 24.45 -8.72
C LYS A 29 47.80 24.55 -8.30
N LEU A 30 47.50 25.33 -7.27
CA LEU A 30 46.13 25.71 -6.90
C LEU A 30 45.93 27.16 -7.33
N SER A 31 45.36 27.39 -8.52
CA SER A 31 45.20 28.74 -9.04
C SER A 31 44.21 29.54 -8.18
N LYS A 32 44.61 30.76 -7.79
CA LYS A 32 43.75 31.74 -7.09
C LYS A 32 42.42 32.03 -7.82
N SER A 33 42.26 31.63 -9.09
CA SER A 33 40.99 31.72 -9.82
C SER A 33 39.89 30.81 -9.27
N SER A 34 40.21 29.88 -8.37
CA SER A 34 39.27 28.98 -7.70
C SER A 34 38.94 29.43 -6.27
N ALA A 35 39.41 30.60 -5.81
CA ALA A 35 39.14 31.11 -4.46
C ALA A 35 37.66 31.44 -4.21
N GLU A 36 36.91 31.77 -5.26
CA GLU A 36 35.45 31.98 -5.20
C GLU A 36 34.67 30.64 -5.18
N ASP A 37 35.24 29.57 -5.76
CA ASP A 37 34.62 28.23 -5.83
C ASP A 37 34.94 27.37 -4.58
N TYR A 38 36.04 27.65 -3.87
CA TYR A 38 36.40 27.07 -2.57
C TYR A 38 35.50 27.53 -1.42
N VAL A 39 34.40 28.22 -1.69
CA VAL A 39 33.42 28.56 -0.65
C VAL A 39 32.46 27.38 -0.39
N MET A 40 32.32 26.44 -1.35
CA MET A 40 31.26 25.42 -1.28
C MET A 40 31.73 23.97 -1.31
N PHE A 41 32.80 23.63 -2.04
CA PHE A 41 33.30 22.25 -2.06
C PHE A 41 34.79 22.14 -2.43
N ILE A 42 35.43 21.05 -1.97
CA ILE A 42 36.79 20.67 -2.33
C ILE A 42 36.81 19.31 -3.05
N SER A 43 37.67 19.16 -4.06
CA SER A 43 37.88 17.88 -4.75
C SER A 43 38.76 16.95 -3.92
N HIS A 44 38.51 15.64 -4.01
CA HIS A 44 39.34 14.62 -3.37
C HIS A 44 40.83 14.70 -3.76
N LYS A 45 41.14 15.14 -4.98
CA LYS A 45 42.54 15.28 -5.45
C LYS A 45 43.27 16.39 -4.70
N ASP A 46 42.59 17.50 -4.47
CA ASP A 46 43.16 18.67 -3.78
C ASP A 46 43.34 18.39 -2.29
N LEU A 47 42.43 17.58 -1.71
CA LEU A 47 42.57 17.09 -0.33
C LEU A 47 43.84 16.23 -0.13
N ILE A 48 44.18 15.39 -1.12
CA ILE A 48 45.41 14.59 -1.07
C ILE A 48 46.65 15.49 -1.15
N VAL A 49 46.62 16.52 -1.99
CA VAL A 49 47.72 17.49 -2.09
C VAL A 49 47.89 18.23 -0.76
N LEU A 50 46.80 18.71 -0.15
CA LEU A 50 46.84 19.35 1.16
C LEU A 50 47.42 18.45 2.26
N SER A 51 47.06 17.16 2.28
CA SER A 51 47.58 16.22 3.28
C SER A 51 49.08 15.92 3.16
N LYS A 52 49.68 16.17 1.99
CA LYS A 52 51.12 15.96 1.77
C LYS A 52 51.95 17.18 2.12
N THR A 53 51.36 18.36 1.99
CA THR A 53 52.06 19.64 2.17
C THR A 53 51.87 20.21 3.58
N THR A 54 50.73 19.94 4.21
CA THR A 54 50.41 20.45 5.56
C THR A 54 50.76 19.45 6.66
N SER A 55 50.77 19.91 7.92
CA SER A 55 51.01 19.05 9.09
C SER A 55 49.81 18.14 9.46
N TYR A 56 48.68 18.27 8.75
CA TYR A 56 47.47 17.50 9.01
C TYR A 56 47.46 16.16 8.27
N SER A 57 47.26 15.06 9.02
CA SER A 57 47.02 13.75 8.43
C SER A 57 45.70 13.73 7.64
N LEU A 58 45.67 13.00 6.52
CA LEU A 58 44.47 12.82 5.69
C LEU A 58 43.27 12.34 6.51
N SER A 59 43.50 11.51 7.52
CA SER A 59 42.46 11.06 8.46
C SER A 59 41.78 12.24 9.17
N LYS A 60 42.54 13.24 9.64
CA LYS A 60 42.00 14.44 10.29
C LYS A 60 41.23 15.36 9.33
N LEU A 61 41.59 15.37 8.05
CA LEU A 61 40.93 16.19 7.03
C LEU A 61 39.62 15.56 6.53
N VAL A 62 39.54 14.22 6.50
CA VAL A 62 38.35 13.49 6.06
C VAL A 62 37.31 13.35 7.18
N VAL A 63 37.72 13.40 8.44
CA VAL A 63 36.80 13.37 9.59
C VAL A 63 35.83 14.55 9.51
N ASN A 64 34.53 14.23 9.57
CA ASN A 64 33.39 15.16 9.43
C ASN A 64 33.19 15.79 8.04
N SER A 65 33.89 15.32 7.01
CA SER A 65 33.60 15.73 5.64
C SER A 65 32.36 15.00 5.10
N SER A 66 31.42 15.74 4.50
CA SER A 66 30.23 15.18 3.86
C SER A 66 30.28 15.39 2.35
N ILE A 67 29.72 14.45 1.58
CA ILE A 67 29.66 14.55 0.13
C ILE A 67 28.75 15.72 -0.25
N TYR A 68 29.30 16.67 -1.03
CA TYR A 68 28.56 17.79 -1.56
C TYR A 68 27.58 17.32 -2.63
N HIS A 69 26.30 17.55 -2.38
CA HIS A 69 25.24 17.33 -3.35
C HIS A 69 24.80 18.70 -3.85
N PRO A 70 24.92 19.00 -5.15
CA PRO A 70 24.49 20.29 -5.66
C PRO A 70 23.00 20.50 -5.38
N PRO A 71 22.58 21.73 -5.03
CA PRO A 71 21.18 22.02 -4.83
C PRO A 71 20.44 21.61 -6.11
N LYS A 72 19.38 20.81 -5.95
CA LYS A 72 18.58 20.34 -7.08
C LYS A 72 18.16 21.56 -7.88
N ALA A 73 18.49 21.58 -9.18
CA ALA A 73 18.10 22.67 -10.07
C ALA A 73 16.62 22.99 -9.85
N GLN A 74 16.29 24.27 -9.69
CA GLN A 74 14.89 24.67 -9.55
C GLN A 74 14.12 24.09 -10.73
N PRO A 75 12.99 23.41 -10.50
CA PRO A 75 12.22 22.85 -11.59
C PRO A 75 11.88 23.99 -12.56
N ALA A 76 12.03 23.73 -13.86
CA ALA A 76 11.69 24.71 -14.88
C ALA A 76 10.28 25.27 -14.63
N PRO A 77 10.04 26.57 -14.86
CA PRO A 77 8.71 27.13 -14.71
C PRO A 77 7.73 26.34 -15.57
N LYS A 78 6.60 25.94 -14.98
CA LYS A 78 5.56 25.18 -15.67
C LYS A 78 5.09 25.98 -16.90
N THR A 79 5.03 25.33 -18.05
CA THR A 79 4.55 25.95 -19.29
C THR A 79 3.07 26.35 -19.16
N ALA A 80 2.67 27.43 -19.81
CA ALA A 80 1.29 27.94 -19.74
C ALA A 80 0.25 26.91 -20.22
N GLU A 81 0.60 26.09 -21.23
CA GLU A 81 -0.23 24.98 -21.69
C GLU A 81 -0.42 23.90 -20.63
N TYR A 82 0.64 23.56 -19.90
CA TYR A 82 0.57 22.59 -18.81
C TYR A 82 -0.30 23.11 -17.65
N LEU A 83 -0.27 24.41 -17.36
CA LEU A 83 -1.14 25.00 -16.34
C LEU A 83 -2.63 24.90 -16.73
N LYS A 84 -2.95 25.20 -17.99
CA LYS A 84 -4.31 25.01 -18.54
C LYS A 84 -4.77 23.56 -18.43
N LEU A 85 -3.90 22.61 -18.76
CA LEU A 85 -4.21 21.18 -18.61
C LEU A 85 -4.46 20.80 -17.13
N MET A 86 -3.67 21.33 -16.20
CA MET A 86 -3.84 21.07 -14.78
C MET A 86 -5.13 21.69 -14.22
N GLU A 87 -5.55 22.84 -14.74
CA GLU A 87 -6.85 23.43 -14.43
C GLU A 87 -7.99 22.52 -14.92
N GLN A 88 -7.90 22.03 -16.17
CA GLN A 88 -8.88 21.08 -16.71
C GLN A 88 -8.95 19.79 -15.87
N LEU A 89 -7.82 19.21 -15.48
CA LEU A 89 -7.79 18.00 -14.65
C LEU A 89 -8.42 18.21 -13.27
N ARG A 90 -8.21 19.39 -12.66
CA ARG A 90 -8.85 19.74 -11.39
C ARG A 90 -10.37 19.86 -11.53
N LEU A 91 -10.84 20.49 -12.61
CA LEU A 91 -12.28 20.58 -12.88
C LEU A 91 -12.89 19.19 -13.09
N GLN A 92 -12.23 18.30 -13.84
CA GLN A 92 -12.68 16.92 -14.01
C GLN A 92 -12.73 16.13 -12.69
N GLN A 93 -11.75 16.34 -11.79
CA GLN A 93 -11.79 15.72 -10.47
C GLN A 93 -12.95 16.28 -9.63
N GLN A 94 -13.14 17.60 -9.61
CA GLN A 94 -14.25 18.24 -8.89
C GLN A 94 -15.62 17.77 -9.40
N GLU A 95 -15.78 17.60 -10.72
CA GLU A 95 -17.01 17.07 -11.30
C GLU A 95 -17.28 15.63 -10.83
N ARG A 96 -16.24 14.78 -10.76
CA ARG A 96 -16.39 13.41 -10.24
C ARG A 96 -16.78 13.40 -8.77
N GLU A 97 -16.11 14.21 -7.95
CA GLU A 97 -16.44 14.35 -6.52
C GLU A 97 -17.87 14.87 -6.34
N TYR A 98 -18.28 15.84 -7.15
CA TYR A 98 -19.66 16.35 -7.12
C TYR A 98 -20.66 15.27 -7.54
N GLN A 99 -20.38 14.52 -8.60
CA GLN A 99 -21.21 13.38 -9.02
C GLN A 99 -21.26 12.27 -7.97
N GLU A 100 -20.19 12.06 -7.21
CA GLU A 100 -20.19 11.12 -6.10
C GLU A 100 -21.05 11.60 -4.94
N LEU A 101 -20.98 12.89 -4.56
CA LEU A 101 -21.79 13.46 -3.49
C LEU A 101 -23.27 13.56 -3.87
N VAL A 102 -23.56 14.06 -5.07
CA VAL A 102 -24.89 14.09 -5.68
C VAL A 102 -25.39 12.67 -5.84
N GLY A 103 -24.62 11.81 -6.49
CA GLY A 103 -24.95 10.42 -6.70
C GLY A 103 -25.16 9.64 -5.40
N ALA A 104 -24.42 9.91 -4.33
CA ALA A 104 -24.62 9.30 -3.02
C ALA A 104 -25.90 9.81 -2.34
N SER A 105 -26.17 11.11 -2.42
CA SER A 105 -27.40 11.71 -1.88
C SER A 105 -28.64 11.21 -2.61
N PHE A 106 -28.61 11.16 -3.95
CA PHE A 106 -29.70 10.64 -4.78
C PHE A 106 -29.79 9.11 -4.76
N LYS A 107 -28.69 8.37 -4.54
CA LYS A 107 -28.72 6.91 -4.31
C LYS A 107 -29.40 6.56 -3.00
N SER A 108 -29.27 7.34 -1.93
CA SER A 108 -29.95 7.04 -0.66
C SER A 108 -31.48 7.01 -0.79
N GLU A 109 -32.04 7.78 -1.73
CA GLU A 109 -33.48 7.83 -2.02
C GLU A 109 -33.88 6.84 -3.13
N ALA A 110 -33.05 6.68 -4.18
CA ALA A 110 -33.33 5.85 -5.35
C ALA A 110 -32.93 4.38 -5.21
N ASP A 111 -32.13 3.98 -4.22
CA ASP A 111 -31.77 2.57 -3.94
C ASP A 111 -32.95 1.74 -3.40
N ARG A 112 -34.11 2.37 -3.14
CA ARG A 112 -35.38 1.66 -2.98
C ARG A 112 -35.98 1.19 -4.31
N ILE A 113 -35.53 1.72 -5.45
CA ILE A 113 -36.07 1.42 -6.79
C ILE A 113 -34.91 1.35 -7.80
N GLU A 114 -34.26 0.17 -7.85
CA GLU A 114 -33.46 -0.37 -8.97
C GLU A 114 -32.51 0.57 -9.74
N THR A 115 -31.19 0.51 -9.44
CA THR A 115 -30.14 0.93 -10.38
C THR A 115 -29.31 -0.26 -10.89
N PRO A 116 -29.68 -0.87 -12.03
CA PRO A 116 -29.04 -2.09 -12.54
C PRO A 116 -27.63 -1.89 -13.12
N GLY A 117 -27.16 -0.66 -13.35
CA GLY A 117 -25.97 -0.37 -14.17
C GLY A 117 -24.60 -0.74 -13.58
N ALA A 118 -24.43 -0.70 -12.26
CA ALA A 118 -23.19 -1.13 -11.60
C ALA A 118 -23.21 -2.65 -11.33
N MET A 119 -24.37 -3.15 -10.87
CA MET A 119 -24.60 -4.58 -10.64
C MET A 119 -24.45 -5.39 -11.94
N VAL A 120 -24.93 -4.91 -13.09
CA VAL A 120 -24.77 -5.63 -14.37
C VAL A 120 -23.32 -5.72 -14.84
N LYS A 121 -22.42 -4.80 -14.46
CA LYS A 121 -21.00 -4.92 -14.83
C LYS A 121 -20.33 -6.04 -14.03
N GLU A 122 -20.59 -6.10 -12.73
CA GLU A 122 -20.09 -7.18 -11.86
C GLU A 122 -20.75 -8.54 -12.18
N VAL A 123 -22.05 -8.53 -12.48
CA VAL A 123 -22.79 -9.74 -12.89
C VAL A 123 -22.31 -10.23 -14.25
N LYS A 124 -21.98 -9.34 -15.21
CA LYS A 124 -21.42 -9.74 -16.51
C LYS A 124 -20.09 -10.47 -16.39
N GLU A 125 -19.21 -10.05 -15.48
CA GLU A 125 -17.95 -10.77 -15.25
C GLU A 125 -18.17 -12.19 -14.70
N GLN A 126 -19.28 -12.45 -13.99
CA GLN A 126 -19.60 -13.76 -13.40
C GLN A 126 -20.58 -14.59 -14.23
N LEU A 127 -21.19 -14.00 -15.27
CA LEU A 127 -22.27 -14.59 -16.04
C LEU A 127 -21.82 -15.79 -16.87
N SER A 128 -20.56 -15.81 -17.33
CA SER A 128 -20.04 -16.90 -18.17
C SER A 128 -20.14 -18.26 -17.46
N THR A 129 -19.84 -18.32 -16.16
CA THR A 129 -19.92 -19.57 -15.38
C THR A 129 -21.37 -20.02 -15.20
N ILE A 130 -22.28 -19.08 -14.91
CA ILE A 130 -23.70 -19.40 -14.74
C ILE A 130 -24.30 -19.93 -16.06
N VAL A 131 -23.97 -19.28 -17.18
CA VAL A 131 -24.41 -19.72 -18.51
C VAL A 131 -23.81 -21.09 -18.86
N ASN A 132 -22.55 -21.34 -18.51
CA ASN A 132 -21.90 -22.65 -18.69
C ASN A 132 -22.65 -23.76 -17.93
N VAL A 133 -22.97 -23.52 -16.65
CA VAL A 133 -23.73 -24.46 -15.83
C VAL A 133 -25.09 -24.73 -16.46
N LEU A 134 -25.85 -23.68 -16.81
CA LEU A 134 -27.17 -23.84 -17.40
C LEU A 134 -27.13 -24.66 -18.71
N LEU A 135 -26.22 -24.33 -19.62
CA LEU A 135 -26.09 -25.03 -20.89
C LEU A 135 -25.74 -26.51 -20.69
N SER A 136 -24.87 -26.82 -19.73
CA SER A 136 -24.50 -28.21 -19.41
C SER A 136 -25.67 -29.02 -18.85
N VAL A 137 -26.46 -28.44 -17.95
CA VAL A 137 -27.61 -29.08 -17.30
C VAL A 137 -28.72 -29.38 -18.32
N PHE A 138 -29.03 -28.40 -19.18
CA PHE A 138 -30.01 -28.59 -20.25
C PHE A 138 -29.53 -29.61 -21.29
N SER A 139 -28.25 -29.58 -21.66
CA SER A 139 -27.66 -30.52 -22.61
C SER A 139 -27.75 -31.96 -22.11
N VAL A 140 -27.31 -32.23 -20.88
CA VAL A 140 -27.36 -33.58 -20.29
C VAL A 140 -28.79 -34.04 -20.04
N GLY A 141 -29.67 -33.16 -19.54
CA GLY A 141 -31.08 -33.49 -19.33
C GLY A 141 -31.78 -33.90 -20.63
N TYR A 142 -31.56 -33.16 -21.71
CA TYR A 142 -32.11 -33.49 -23.03
C TYR A 142 -31.49 -34.77 -23.61
N ALA A 143 -30.18 -34.96 -23.48
CA ALA A 143 -29.49 -36.16 -23.94
C ALA A 143 -30.03 -37.42 -23.25
N VAL A 144 -30.19 -37.40 -21.91
CA VAL A 144 -30.74 -38.52 -21.14
C VAL A 144 -32.20 -38.77 -21.51
N TRP A 145 -33.00 -37.73 -21.72
CA TRP A 145 -34.39 -37.87 -22.17
C TRP A 145 -34.48 -38.50 -23.56
N TYR A 146 -33.70 -38.00 -24.52
CA TYR A 146 -33.68 -38.52 -25.89
C TYR A 146 -33.19 -39.96 -25.94
N TRP A 147 -32.11 -40.26 -25.20
CA TRP A 147 -31.53 -41.60 -25.14
C TRP A 147 -32.46 -42.62 -24.48
N SER A 148 -33.06 -42.29 -23.33
CA SER A 148 -34.06 -43.15 -22.68
C SER A 148 -35.36 -43.27 -23.48
N GLY A 149 -35.63 -42.28 -24.34
CA GLY A 149 -36.67 -42.28 -25.36
C GLY A 149 -36.50 -43.37 -26.41
N THR A 150 -35.31 -43.40 -27.00
CA THR A 150 -34.99 -44.19 -28.18
C THR A 150 -34.46 -45.58 -27.84
N SER A 151 -33.67 -45.72 -26.79
CA SER A 151 -32.88 -46.94 -26.53
C SER A 151 -33.57 -47.97 -25.64
N THR A 152 -34.50 -47.57 -24.77
CA THR A 152 -35.01 -48.46 -23.71
C THR A 152 -36.54 -48.46 -23.59
N HIS A 153 -37.23 -47.60 -24.35
CA HIS A 153 -38.70 -47.55 -24.45
C HIS A 153 -39.43 -47.43 -23.09
N TRP A 154 -38.76 -46.84 -22.09
CA TRP A 154 -39.32 -46.71 -20.74
C TRP A 154 -40.56 -45.82 -20.71
N ALA A 155 -41.42 -46.02 -19.70
CA ALA A 155 -42.61 -45.20 -19.50
C ALA A 155 -42.23 -43.72 -19.30
N VAL A 156 -43.11 -42.81 -19.73
CA VAL A 156 -42.95 -41.35 -19.58
C VAL A 156 -42.49 -40.93 -18.17
N PRO A 157 -43.06 -41.43 -17.05
CA PRO A 157 -42.64 -41.02 -15.71
C PRO A 157 -41.22 -41.46 -15.32
N THR A 158 -40.74 -42.59 -15.83
CA THR A 158 -39.36 -43.03 -15.56
C THR A 158 -38.33 -42.21 -16.33
N ARG A 159 -38.67 -41.72 -17.53
CA ARG A 159 -37.80 -40.85 -18.34
C ARG A 159 -37.59 -39.50 -17.68
N THR A 160 -38.68 -38.88 -17.23
CA THR A 160 -38.64 -37.60 -16.50
C THR A 160 -37.78 -37.74 -15.24
N LEU A 161 -38.01 -38.79 -14.45
CA LEU A 161 -37.29 -39.01 -13.18
C LEU A 161 -35.78 -39.19 -13.40
N MET A 162 -35.37 -39.97 -14.41
CA MET A 162 -33.96 -40.16 -14.76
C MET A 162 -33.31 -38.89 -15.30
N SER A 163 -34.02 -38.10 -16.12
CA SER A 163 -33.50 -36.84 -16.66
C SER A 163 -33.30 -35.77 -15.58
N VAL A 164 -34.20 -35.70 -14.59
CA VAL A 164 -34.10 -34.77 -13.45
C VAL A 164 -32.99 -35.21 -12.49
N LEU A 165 -32.83 -36.51 -12.28
CA LEU A 165 -31.76 -37.04 -11.43
C LEU A 165 -30.39 -36.81 -12.07
N ALA A 166 -30.24 -37.09 -13.37
CA ALA A 166 -29.00 -36.87 -14.10
C ALA A 166 -28.61 -35.37 -14.10
N SER A 167 -29.57 -34.47 -14.32
CA SER A 167 -29.31 -33.03 -14.31
C SER A 167 -28.91 -32.53 -12.91
N LEU A 168 -29.52 -33.07 -11.84
CA LEU A 168 -29.17 -32.76 -10.45
C LEU A 168 -27.71 -33.17 -10.13
N LEU A 169 -27.27 -34.35 -10.56
CA LEU A 169 -25.89 -34.80 -10.36
C LEU A 169 -24.87 -33.90 -11.06
N VAL A 170 -25.20 -33.41 -12.27
CA VAL A 170 -24.35 -32.47 -13.02
C VAL A 170 -24.22 -31.14 -12.28
N VAL A 171 -25.31 -30.60 -11.73
CA VAL A 171 -25.27 -29.36 -10.92
C VAL A 171 -24.37 -29.52 -9.70
N VAL A 172 -24.47 -30.66 -9.01
CA VAL A 172 -23.62 -30.95 -7.83
C VAL A 172 -22.15 -31.04 -8.23
N ALA A 173 -21.85 -31.72 -9.34
CA ALA A 173 -20.48 -31.83 -9.85
C ALA A 173 -19.90 -30.45 -10.20
N GLU A 174 -20.63 -29.63 -10.95
CA GLU A 174 -20.18 -28.30 -11.39
C GLU A 174 -19.98 -27.35 -10.21
N THR A 175 -20.94 -27.31 -9.28
CA THR A 175 -20.84 -26.47 -8.08
C THR A 175 -19.70 -26.93 -7.17
N GLY A 176 -19.49 -28.25 -7.05
CA GLY A 176 -18.37 -28.82 -6.32
C GLY A 176 -17.01 -28.42 -6.90
N VAL A 177 -16.88 -28.41 -8.22
CA VAL A 177 -15.66 -27.94 -8.91
C VAL A 177 -15.42 -26.45 -8.63
N TYR A 178 -16.46 -25.61 -8.72
CA TYR A 178 -16.35 -24.18 -8.43
C TYR A 178 -15.97 -23.90 -6.97
N LEU A 179 -16.60 -24.61 -6.03
CA LEU A 179 -16.27 -24.54 -4.61
C LEU A 179 -14.80 -24.96 -4.39
N GLY A 180 -14.39 -26.09 -4.97
CA GLY A 180 -13.01 -26.56 -4.92
C GLY A 180 -12.01 -25.53 -5.45
N TYR A 181 -12.30 -24.91 -6.60
CA TYR A 181 -11.49 -23.83 -7.17
C TYR A 181 -11.40 -22.62 -6.24
N LYS A 182 -12.54 -22.14 -5.69
CA LYS A 182 -12.58 -21.02 -4.76
C LYS A 182 -11.75 -21.29 -3.50
N TYR A 183 -11.86 -22.51 -2.95
CA TYR A 183 -11.07 -22.91 -1.78
C TYR A 183 -9.58 -22.90 -2.10
N ARG A 184 -9.15 -23.52 -3.20
CA ARG A 184 -7.74 -23.56 -3.63
C ARG A 184 -7.16 -22.17 -3.88
N ILE A 185 -7.90 -21.29 -4.53
CA ILE A 185 -7.41 -19.93 -4.80
C ILE A 185 -7.35 -19.08 -3.54
N SER A 186 -8.29 -19.29 -2.61
CA SER A 186 -8.24 -18.63 -1.30
C SER A 186 -7.05 -19.10 -0.48
N GLU A 187 -6.69 -20.37 -0.58
CA GLU A 187 -5.55 -20.98 0.10
C GLU A 187 -4.22 -20.46 -0.47
N ALA A 188 -4.11 -20.35 -1.80
CA ALA A 188 -2.97 -19.74 -2.48
C ALA A 188 -2.82 -18.26 -2.10
N ARG A 189 -3.92 -17.48 -2.08
CA ARG A 189 -3.86 -16.06 -1.66
C ARG A 189 -3.46 -15.89 -0.19
N LYS A 190 -3.95 -16.75 0.70
CA LYS A 190 -3.53 -16.75 2.11
C LYS A 190 -2.04 -17.12 2.25
N ALA A 191 -1.56 -18.07 1.45
CA ALA A 191 -0.15 -18.45 1.42
C ALA A 191 0.74 -17.32 0.85
N GLU A 192 0.28 -16.57 -0.16
CA GLU A 192 0.98 -15.39 -0.68
C GLU A 192 0.97 -14.21 0.29
N GLN A 193 -0.16 -13.95 0.95
CA GLN A 193 -0.26 -12.92 1.99
C GLN A 193 0.64 -13.24 3.19
N ALA A 194 0.76 -14.52 3.55
CA ALA A 194 1.69 -14.96 4.60
C ALA A 194 3.17 -14.83 4.20
N LYS A 195 3.49 -14.82 2.89
CA LYS A 195 4.84 -14.65 2.35
C LYS A 195 5.21 -13.20 2.02
N GLN A 196 4.30 -12.25 2.15
CA GLN A 196 4.67 -10.83 2.12
C GLN A 196 5.37 -10.47 3.43
N GLU A 197 6.64 -10.86 3.52
CA GLU A 197 7.54 -10.48 4.58
C GLU A 197 7.96 -9.02 4.40
N VAL A 198 7.72 -8.26 5.47
CA VAL A 198 8.46 -7.09 5.93
C VAL A 198 9.13 -6.29 4.80
N LYS A 199 8.39 -5.31 4.27
CA LYS A 199 9.05 -4.09 3.79
C LYS A 199 9.75 -3.48 4.99
N THR A 200 11.01 -3.86 5.24
CA THR A 200 11.89 -3.11 6.13
C THR A 200 11.91 -1.71 5.55
N PRO A 201 11.34 -0.69 6.22
CA PRO A 201 11.71 0.66 5.89
C PRO A 201 13.20 0.72 6.26
N LEU A 202 14.08 0.78 5.26
CA LEU A 202 15.37 1.40 5.46
C LEU A 202 15.06 2.85 5.78
N VAL A 203 14.87 3.09 7.08
CA VAL A 203 14.83 4.40 7.71
C VAL A 203 16.19 5.02 7.45
N GLY A 204 16.26 5.84 6.42
CA GLY A 204 17.19 6.96 6.39
C GLY A 204 16.83 7.88 7.54
N GLN A 205 17.69 7.91 8.55
CA GLN A 205 17.59 8.83 9.67
C GLN A 205 18.16 10.19 9.25
N SER A 206 17.31 11.21 9.30
CA SER A 206 17.59 12.61 9.70
C SER A 206 16.38 13.45 9.23
N GLY A 207 15.65 14.20 10.04
CA GLY A 207 15.84 14.72 11.38
C GLY A 207 14.96 15.99 11.44
N GLY A 208 14.03 16.07 12.38
CA GLY A 208 13.13 17.22 12.50
C GLY A 208 12.36 17.16 13.82
N ALA A 209 12.60 18.16 14.66
CA ALA A 209 12.48 18.11 16.11
C ALA A 209 11.10 18.49 16.67
N LYS A 210 10.82 17.91 17.85
CA LYS A 210 10.09 18.46 19.03
C LYS A 210 8.69 19.06 18.85
N LYS A 211 7.71 18.47 19.55
CA LYS A 211 7.02 19.19 20.65
C LYS A 211 6.45 18.24 21.72
N SER A 212 6.78 18.60 22.94
CA SER A 212 6.41 18.12 24.28
C SER A 212 5.04 17.44 24.47
N GLU A 213 5.08 16.27 25.12
CA GLU A 213 4.09 15.72 26.08
C GLU A 213 3.84 16.68 27.27
N PRO A 214 2.83 16.48 28.16
CA PRO A 214 2.05 15.24 28.37
C PRO A 214 0.52 15.42 28.54
N ALA A 215 -0.25 14.38 28.23
CA ALA A 215 -1.59 14.16 28.79
C ALA A 215 -1.96 12.67 28.79
N VAL A 216 -1.16 11.87 29.51
CA VAL A 216 -1.48 10.49 29.88
C VAL A 216 -2.43 10.50 31.07
N VAL A 217 -3.75 10.62 30.89
CA VAL A 217 -4.75 10.24 31.93
C VAL A 217 -6.12 9.87 31.33
N LEU A 218 -6.24 8.96 30.35
CA LEU A 218 -7.57 8.39 30.01
C LEU A 218 -7.44 6.98 29.39
N LYS A 219 -7.08 5.97 30.19
CA LYS A 219 -7.42 4.57 29.82
C LYS A 219 -7.55 3.56 30.96
N ALA A 220 -7.21 3.92 32.20
CA ALA A 220 -7.22 2.97 33.33
C ALA A 220 -8.57 2.84 34.07
N LYS A 221 -9.67 3.50 33.64
CA LYS A 221 -10.94 3.53 34.42
C LYS A 221 -12.18 2.93 33.75
N THR A 222 -12.05 2.26 32.59
CA THR A 222 -13.19 1.61 31.93
C THR A 222 -13.23 0.09 32.07
N ALA A 223 -12.19 -0.55 32.62
CA ALA A 223 -12.15 -2.00 32.82
C ALA A 223 -12.66 -2.47 34.19
N THR A 224 -12.78 -1.59 35.19
CA THR A 224 -13.09 -1.96 36.59
C THR A 224 -14.51 -1.60 37.06
N LEU A 225 -15.37 -1.05 36.20
CA LEU A 225 -16.74 -0.61 36.54
C LEU A 225 -17.88 -1.47 35.96
N SER A 226 -17.60 -2.45 35.09
CA SER A 226 -18.63 -3.31 34.48
C SER A 226 -18.89 -4.63 35.24
N SER A 227 -17.93 -5.11 36.04
CA SER A 227 -18.06 -6.40 36.76
C SER A 227 -18.85 -6.33 38.08
N ALA A 228 -19.42 -5.18 38.46
CA ALA A 228 -19.98 -4.97 39.80
C ALA A 228 -21.51 -4.74 39.83
N ARG A 229 -22.25 -4.93 38.72
CA ARG A 229 -23.69 -4.62 38.67
C ARG A 229 -24.54 -5.75 38.09
N GLU A 230 -24.44 -6.96 38.63
CA GLU A 230 -25.51 -7.96 38.45
C GLU A 230 -25.54 -9.03 39.56
N LYS A 231 -25.61 -8.63 40.85
CA LYS A 231 -26.10 -9.52 41.92
C LYS A 231 -26.84 -8.74 43.01
N LYS A 232 -28.02 -9.27 43.40
CA LYS A 232 -29.03 -8.86 44.43
C LYS A 232 -30.05 -7.81 43.95
N SER A 233 -31.37 -7.92 44.19
CA SER A 233 -32.28 -8.76 45.02
C SER A 233 -33.74 -8.36 44.65
N PRO A 234 -34.87 -8.86 45.26
CA PRO A 234 -35.09 -9.77 46.41
C PRO A 234 -36.06 -10.97 46.11
N ALA A 235 -35.90 -12.14 46.73
CA ALA A 235 -36.58 -12.60 47.96
C ALA A 235 -38.12 -12.44 48.00
N VAL A 236 -38.85 -13.56 47.80
CA VAL A 236 -40.18 -13.80 48.39
C VAL A 236 -40.27 -15.23 48.94
N THR A 237 -40.81 -15.27 50.16
CA THR A 237 -41.05 -16.29 51.18
C THR A 237 -41.89 -17.53 50.83
N ARG A 238 -41.51 -18.69 51.40
CA ARG A 238 -42.26 -19.57 52.36
C ARG A 238 -41.56 -20.95 52.41
N ARG A 239 -40.84 -21.37 53.45
CA ARG A 239 -41.23 -21.79 54.82
C ARG A 239 -42.25 -22.95 54.88
N LYS A 240 -41.69 -24.14 55.20
CA LYS A 240 -42.20 -25.27 56.01
C LYS A 240 -43.24 -26.24 55.43
N GLU A 241 -42.77 -27.48 55.28
CA GLU A 241 -43.30 -28.77 55.82
C GLU A 241 -42.12 -29.74 55.63
N ARG A 242 -41.49 -30.45 56.58
CA ARG A 242 -41.83 -31.11 57.86
C ARG A 242 -43.06 -32.00 57.80
N ARG A 243 -42.82 -33.28 57.50
CA ARG A 243 -43.19 -34.52 58.23
C ARG A 243 -43.29 -35.66 57.20
N ALA A 244 -42.49 -36.72 57.39
CA ALA A 244 -42.87 -38.01 57.98
C ALA A 244 -43.28 -38.99 56.88
#